data_AF-A0A7Y6M1I6-F1
#
_entry.id   AF-A0A7Y6M1I6-F1
#
_cell.length_a   1.000
_cell.length_b   1.000
_cell.length_c   1.000
_cell.angle_alpha   90.00
_cell.angle_beta   90.00
_cell.angle_gamma   90.00
#
_symmetry.space_group_name_H-M   'P 1'
#
loop_
_entity.id
_entity.type
_entity.pdbx_description
1 polymer ?
#
loop_
_entity_poly.entity_id
_entity_poly.type
_entity_poly.pdbx_seq_one_letter_code
_entity_poly.pdbx_strand_id
1 'polypeptide(L)'
;MSGNPGNPSDLNELRDIIRQAQSLGAPYPQDPAARITVGRDGKIYRGDQAGDEPVSKVHHGTFAAPSRRAERRLAEDQRFARTHMPEGTVYIDEPDVRGWAYSIVTELDERYTLFAFFDGREYRVKLVEPALEQLVRRNVVSAHDGHLYPDGTICLSEARGAGQPTLEEAYSKSVLWALGMGFVRNGYRFPFAAEGPFAAEGR
;
A
#
# COMPACT_ATOMS: atom_id res chain seq x y z
N MET A 1 -43.51 -37.85 0.86
CA MET A 1 -43.87 -36.52 0.35
C MET A 1 -42.67 -35.62 0.56
N SER A 2 -41.98 -35.30 -0.53
CA SER A 2 -40.73 -34.54 -0.53
C SER A 2 -41.01 -33.04 -0.50
N GLY A 3 -40.32 -32.32 0.39
CA GLY A 3 -40.11 -30.88 0.37
C GLY A 3 -38.82 -30.61 1.13
N ASN A 4 -37.89 -29.74 0.76
CA ASN A 4 -37.86 -28.65 -0.21
C ASN A 4 -36.36 -28.45 -0.51
N PRO A 5 -35.86 -28.45 -1.77
CA PRO A 5 -34.46 -28.13 -2.02
C PRO A 5 -34.24 -26.65 -1.68
N GLY A 6 -33.30 -26.39 -0.77
CA GLY A 6 -33.06 -25.08 -0.15
C GLY A 6 -33.11 -23.92 -1.14
N ASN A 7 -34.00 -22.96 -0.84
CA ASN A 7 -34.20 -21.73 -1.58
C ASN A 7 -32.87 -20.97 -1.69
N PRO A 8 -32.42 -20.54 -2.89
CA PRO A 8 -31.29 -19.62 -3.00
C PRO A 8 -31.56 -18.42 -2.10
N SER A 9 -30.65 -18.18 -1.16
CA SER A 9 -30.84 -17.23 -0.07
C SER A 9 -31.14 -15.82 -0.61
N ASP A 10 -32.27 -15.22 -0.19
CA ASP A 10 -32.63 -13.85 -0.54
C ASP A 10 -31.53 -12.89 -0.06
N LEU A 11 -31.00 -12.10 -0.99
CA LEU A 11 -29.94 -11.12 -0.75
C LEU A 11 -30.37 -10.03 0.24
N ASN A 12 -31.64 -9.65 0.25
CA ASN A 12 -32.13 -8.65 1.19
C ASN A 12 -32.08 -9.17 2.63
N GLU A 13 -32.54 -10.39 2.84
CA GLU A 13 -32.53 -11.03 4.14
C GLU A 13 -31.09 -11.35 4.60
N LEU A 14 -30.18 -11.76 3.71
CA LEU A 14 -28.76 -11.90 4.04
C LEU A 14 -28.14 -10.56 4.47
N ARG A 15 -28.46 -9.47 3.75
CA ARG A 15 -28.03 -8.13 4.12
C ARG A 15 -28.54 -7.73 5.50
N ASP A 16 -29.79 -8.04 5.82
CA ASP A 16 -30.41 -7.65 7.08
C ASP A 16 -29.81 -8.43 8.27
N ILE A 17 -29.56 -9.73 8.11
CA ILE A 17 -28.83 -10.57 9.09
C ILE A 17 -27.43 -9.99 9.36
N ILE A 18 -26.67 -9.69 8.31
CA ILE A 18 -25.32 -9.13 8.44
C ILE A 18 -25.36 -7.76 9.13
N ARG A 19 -26.30 -6.88 8.75
CA ARG A 19 -26.44 -5.55 9.37
C ARG A 19 -26.81 -5.65 10.84
N GLN A 20 -27.71 -6.57 11.20
CA GLN A 20 -28.07 -6.79 12.59
C GLN A 20 -26.87 -7.28 13.41
N ALA A 21 -26.15 -8.29 12.92
CA ALA A 21 -24.95 -8.80 13.57
C ALA A 21 -23.86 -7.72 13.74
N GLN A 22 -23.68 -6.85 12.74
CA GLN A 22 -22.78 -5.69 12.82
C GLN A 22 -23.22 -4.68 13.87
N SER A 23 -24.51 -4.37 13.95
CA SER A 23 -25.05 -3.42 14.95
C SER A 23 -24.87 -3.92 16.39
N LEU A 24 -24.91 -5.24 16.58
CA LEU A 24 -24.73 -5.90 17.87
C LEU A 24 -23.26 -6.19 18.21
N GLY A 25 -22.32 -5.92 17.29
CA GLY A 25 -20.91 -6.28 17.47
C GLY A 25 -20.68 -7.79 17.61
N ALA A 26 -21.54 -8.61 17.01
CA ALA A 26 -21.56 -10.06 17.13
C ALA A 26 -21.14 -10.72 15.81
N PRO A 27 -19.84 -10.73 15.45
CA PRO A 27 -19.36 -11.25 14.16
C PRO A 27 -19.58 -12.75 13.99
N TYR A 28 -19.83 -13.48 15.08
CA TYR A 28 -20.23 -14.88 15.07
C TYR A 28 -21.50 -15.03 15.92
N PRO A 29 -22.69 -14.83 15.32
CA PRO A 29 -23.96 -14.97 16.06
C PRO A 29 -24.10 -16.36 16.69
N GLN A 30 -24.46 -16.39 17.97
CA GLN A 30 -24.69 -17.64 18.69
C GLN A 30 -26.05 -18.24 18.32
N ASP A 31 -27.03 -17.42 17.97
CA ASP A 31 -28.33 -17.86 17.48
C ASP A 31 -28.19 -18.54 16.10
N PRO A 32 -28.53 -19.84 15.97
CA PRO A 32 -28.52 -20.54 14.69
C PRO A 32 -29.35 -19.83 13.61
N ALA A 33 -30.50 -19.23 13.93
CA ALA A 33 -31.32 -18.55 12.92
C ALA A 33 -30.61 -17.32 12.31
N ALA A 34 -29.69 -16.73 13.06
CA ALA A 34 -28.89 -15.58 12.64
C ALA A 34 -27.55 -15.98 12.02
N ARG A 35 -27.23 -17.27 11.84
CA ARG A 35 -25.97 -17.70 11.21
C ARG A 35 -26.09 -17.73 9.70
N ILE A 36 -24.97 -17.43 9.05
CA ILE A 36 -24.77 -17.67 7.63
C ILE A 36 -23.65 -18.69 7.52
N THR A 37 -23.89 -19.74 6.76
CA THR A 37 -22.93 -20.83 6.53
C THR A 37 -22.70 -21.04 5.04
N VAL A 38 -21.57 -21.64 4.70
CA VAL A 38 -21.19 -21.96 3.32
C VAL A 38 -20.90 -23.45 3.22
N GLY A 39 -21.60 -24.12 2.29
CA GLY A 39 -21.39 -25.53 1.98
C GLY A 39 -20.21 -25.75 1.05
N ARG A 40 -19.83 -27.02 0.85
CA ARG A 40 -18.72 -27.41 -0.05
C ARG A 40 -18.93 -27.01 -1.50
N ASP A 41 -20.18 -26.78 -1.90
CA ASP A 41 -20.56 -26.31 -3.24
C ASP A 41 -20.46 -24.78 -3.39
N GLY A 42 -20.01 -24.07 -2.35
CA GLY A 42 -19.88 -22.61 -2.34
C GLY A 42 -21.21 -21.88 -2.19
N LYS A 43 -22.33 -22.58 -1.97
CA LYS A 43 -23.63 -21.95 -1.74
C LYS A 43 -23.74 -21.45 -0.31
N ILE A 44 -24.51 -20.37 -0.17
CA ILE A 44 -24.79 -19.72 1.10
C ILE A 44 -26.09 -20.28 1.68
N TYR A 45 -25.99 -20.81 2.88
CA TYR A 45 -27.10 -21.34 3.67
C TYR A 45 -27.33 -20.47 4.90
N ARG A 46 -28.57 -20.53 5.42
CA ARG A 46 -28.91 -19.92 6.70
C ARG A 46 -28.97 -20.98 7.79
N GLY A 47 -28.47 -20.60 8.95
CA GLY A 47 -28.31 -21.48 10.08
C GLY A 47 -27.30 -22.59 9.88
N ASP A 48 -27.37 -23.55 10.79
CA ASP A 48 -26.63 -24.79 10.65
C ASP A 48 -27.39 -25.63 9.61
N GLN A 49 -26.75 -25.95 8.48
CA GLN A 49 -27.38 -26.75 7.42
C GLN A 49 -27.90 -28.06 8.01
N ALA A 50 -29.12 -28.46 7.64
CA ALA A 50 -29.67 -29.73 8.06
C ALA A 50 -28.95 -30.89 7.34
N GLY A 51 -28.08 -31.62 8.04
CA GLY A 51 -27.39 -32.81 7.54
C GLY A 51 -25.96 -32.95 8.10
N ASP A 52 -25.33 -34.10 7.86
CA ASP A 52 -23.94 -34.39 8.26
C ASP A 52 -22.88 -33.70 7.37
N GLU A 53 -23.29 -32.86 6.42
CA GLU A 53 -22.34 -32.14 5.57
C GLU A 53 -21.63 -31.03 6.37
N PRO A 54 -20.29 -31.02 6.37
CA PRO A 54 -19.56 -29.97 7.06
C PRO A 54 -19.74 -28.63 6.35
N VAL A 55 -20.12 -27.62 7.12
CA VAL A 55 -20.31 -26.24 6.66
C VAL A 55 -19.29 -25.30 7.31
N SER A 56 -18.95 -24.23 6.60
CA SER A 56 -18.10 -23.15 7.11
C SER A 56 -18.95 -21.99 7.64
N LYS A 57 -18.65 -21.48 8.83
CA LYS A 57 -19.34 -20.31 9.38
C LYS A 57 -18.82 -19.03 8.72
N VAL A 58 -19.73 -18.18 8.25
CA VAL A 58 -19.38 -16.85 7.73
C VAL A 58 -19.20 -15.89 8.90
N HIS A 59 -18.13 -15.10 8.88
CA HIS A 59 -17.94 -13.98 9.80
C HIS A 59 -18.80 -12.80 9.34
N HIS A 60 -19.65 -12.27 10.21
CA HIS A 60 -20.65 -11.23 9.86
C HIS A 60 -20.16 -9.80 10.04
N GLY A 61 -18.92 -9.62 10.51
CA GLY A 61 -18.34 -8.28 10.61
C GLY A 61 -18.19 -7.60 9.25
N THR A 62 -17.95 -6.30 9.30
CA THR A 62 -17.84 -5.47 8.10
C THR A 62 -16.67 -5.92 7.24
N PHE A 63 -16.90 -6.02 5.92
CA PHE A 63 -15.79 -6.09 4.96
C PHE A 63 -14.87 -4.88 5.14
N ALA A 64 -13.60 -5.00 4.75
CA ALA A 64 -12.65 -3.91 4.84
C ALA A 64 -13.18 -2.70 4.05
N ALA A 65 -13.70 -1.70 4.76
CA ALA A 65 -14.06 -0.41 4.21
C ALA A 65 -12.86 0.54 4.36
N PRO A 66 -12.73 1.56 3.48
CA PRO A 66 -11.81 2.66 3.74
C PRO A 66 -12.07 3.19 5.15
N SER A 67 -11.08 3.09 6.03
CA SER A 67 -11.24 3.60 7.38
C SER A 67 -11.34 5.13 7.33
N ARG A 68 -12.07 5.75 8.27
CA ARG A 68 -12.06 7.22 8.45
C ARG A 68 -10.64 7.79 8.53
N ARG A 69 -9.70 6.99 9.05
CA ARG A 69 -8.27 7.31 9.09
C ARG A 69 -7.66 7.40 7.68
N ALA A 70 -7.99 6.47 6.78
CA ALA A 70 -7.52 6.50 5.40
C ALA A 70 -8.11 7.69 4.62
N GLU A 71 -9.39 8.00 4.82
CA GLU A 71 -10.04 9.17 4.22
C GLU A 71 -9.40 10.48 4.69
N ARG A 72 -9.20 10.62 6.01
CA ARG A 72 -8.54 11.79 6.59
C ARG A 72 -7.11 11.96 6.06
N ARG A 73 -6.34 10.88 6.02
CA ARG A 73 -4.98 10.89 5.46
C ARG A 73 -5.01 11.39 4.01
N LEU A 74 -5.87 10.81 3.17
CA LEU A 74 -5.96 11.21 1.76
C LEU A 74 -6.34 12.70 1.62
N ALA A 75 -7.24 13.23 2.45
CA ALA A 75 -7.59 14.65 2.43
C ALA A 75 -6.41 15.55 2.83
N GLU A 76 -5.62 15.15 3.82
CA GLU A 76 -4.39 15.83 4.25
C GLU A 76 -3.33 15.79 3.13
N ASP A 77 -3.13 14.63 2.51
CA ASP A 77 -2.21 14.41 1.40
C ASP A 77 -2.59 15.25 0.18
N GLN A 78 -3.88 15.29 -0.16
CA GLN A 78 -4.39 16.12 -1.25
C GLN A 78 -4.15 17.60 -1.01
N ARG A 79 -4.31 18.08 0.23
CA ARG A 79 -3.97 19.47 0.58
C ARG A 79 -2.47 19.71 0.43
N PHE A 80 -1.63 18.80 0.93
CA PHE A 80 -0.18 18.91 0.82
C PHE A 80 0.29 18.94 -0.64
N ALA A 81 -0.12 17.96 -1.45
CA ALA A 81 0.26 17.85 -2.85
C ALA A 81 -0.08 19.12 -3.65
N ARG A 82 -1.28 19.68 -3.44
CA ARG A 82 -1.69 20.93 -4.11
C ARG A 82 -0.87 22.17 -3.73
N THR A 83 -0.22 22.17 -2.57
CA THR A 83 0.39 23.38 -1.99
C THR A 83 1.91 23.32 -1.91
N HIS A 84 2.51 22.13 -1.93
CA HIS A 84 3.95 21.94 -1.68
C HIS A 84 4.65 21.04 -2.70
N MET A 85 3.91 20.20 -3.45
CA MET A 85 4.52 19.34 -4.46
C MET A 85 4.62 20.04 -5.82
N PRO A 86 5.47 19.55 -6.74
CA PRO A 86 5.69 20.18 -8.03
C PRO A 86 4.40 20.27 -8.85
N GLU A 87 4.34 21.28 -9.73
CA GLU A 87 3.29 21.39 -10.72
C GLU A 87 3.24 20.11 -11.60
N GLY A 88 2.03 19.65 -11.91
CA GLY A 88 1.82 18.39 -12.62
C GLY A 88 1.86 17.14 -11.72
N THR A 89 1.92 17.29 -10.40
CA THR A 89 1.68 16.17 -9.47
C THR A 89 0.24 15.67 -9.62
N VAL A 90 0.06 14.37 -9.86
CA VAL A 90 -1.25 13.74 -10.08
C VAL A 90 -1.48 12.60 -9.09
N TYR A 91 -2.71 12.50 -8.59
CA TYR A 91 -3.16 11.33 -7.84
C TYR A 91 -3.72 10.28 -8.82
N ILE A 92 -3.16 9.08 -8.77
CA ILE A 92 -3.64 7.91 -9.51
C ILE A 92 -4.49 7.08 -8.55
N ASP A 93 -5.73 6.79 -8.95
CA ASP A 93 -6.69 5.97 -8.18
C ASP A 93 -7.23 4.83 -9.06
N GLU A 94 -6.37 3.86 -9.32
CA GLU A 94 -6.72 2.65 -10.07
C GLU A 94 -6.77 1.42 -9.15
N PRO A 95 -7.49 0.34 -9.52
CA PRO A 95 -7.68 -0.83 -8.65
C PRO A 95 -6.39 -1.42 -8.07
N ASP A 96 -5.30 -1.41 -8.84
CA ASP A 96 -4.02 -2.02 -8.47
C ASP A 96 -2.91 -0.99 -8.21
N VAL A 97 -3.18 0.30 -8.46
CA VAL A 97 -2.19 1.37 -8.38
C VAL A 97 -2.84 2.60 -7.78
N ARG A 98 -2.51 2.89 -6.51
CA ARG A 98 -2.97 4.12 -5.83
C ARG A 98 -1.81 4.89 -5.24
N GLY A 99 -1.71 6.17 -5.59
CA GLY A 99 -0.60 6.99 -5.13
C GLY A 99 -0.43 8.26 -5.94
N TRP A 100 0.68 8.95 -5.70
CA TRP A 100 1.00 10.25 -6.25
C TRP A 100 2.15 10.11 -7.24
N ALA A 101 1.91 10.45 -8.51
CA ALA A 101 2.96 10.57 -9.51
C ALA A 101 3.42 12.03 -9.61
N TYR A 102 4.74 12.25 -9.63
CA TYR A 102 5.34 13.58 -9.70
C TYR A 102 6.73 13.53 -10.33
N SER A 103 7.21 14.67 -10.83
CA SER A 103 8.57 14.81 -11.34
C SER A 103 9.37 15.79 -10.49
N ILE A 104 10.65 15.50 -10.30
CA ILE A 104 11.65 16.37 -9.69
C ILE A 104 12.66 16.74 -10.77
N VAL A 105 12.96 18.03 -10.89
CA VAL A 105 14.10 18.51 -11.68
C VAL A 105 15.14 19.03 -10.69
N THR A 106 16.34 18.47 -10.72
CA THR A 106 17.43 18.85 -9.80
C THR A 106 18.18 20.08 -10.32
N GLU A 107 19.03 20.67 -9.49
CA GLU A 107 19.91 21.77 -9.88
C GLU A 107 20.93 21.38 -10.96
N LEU A 108 21.13 20.08 -11.20
CA LEU A 108 21.96 19.54 -12.27
C LEU A 108 21.18 19.34 -13.59
N ASP A 109 19.97 19.89 -13.69
CA ASP A 109 19.03 19.74 -14.81
C ASP A 109 18.67 18.26 -15.11
N GLU A 110 18.70 17.43 -14.07
CA GLU A 110 18.29 16.03 -14.18
C GLU A 110 16.83 15.88 -13.76
N ARG A 111 16.06 15.15 -14.58
CA ARG A 111 14.66 14.84 -14.29
C ARG A 111 14.50 13.43 -13.74
N TYR A 112 13.74 13.32 -12.65
CA TYR A 112 13.32 12.07 -12.05
C TYR A 112 11.79 12.03 -11.94
N THR A 113 11.15 11.02 -12.49
CA THR A 113 9.71 10.76 -12.32
C THR A 113 9.55 9.69 -11.24
N LEU A 114 8.69 9.97 -10.27
CA LEU A 114 8.54 9.21 -9.04
C LEU A 114 7.07 8.87 -8.78
N PHE A 115 6.84 7.80 -8.02
CA PHE A 115 5.52 7.40 -7.57
C PHE A 115 5.51 7.11 -6.07
N ALA A 116 4.82 7.94 -5.29
CA ALA A 116 4.65 7.77 -3.84
C ALA A 116 3.32 7.06 -3.54
N PHE A 117 3.37 5.93 -2.83
CA PHE A 117 2.18 5.17 -2.46
C PHE A 117 2.20 4.79 -0.98
N PHE A 118 1.02 4.74 -0.37
CA PHE A 118 0.87 4.31 1.02
C PHE A 118 0.59 2.81 1.06
N ASP A 119 1.49 2.03 1.66
CA ASP A 119 1.41 0.57 1.68
C ASP A 119 0.45 -0.01 2.75
N GLY A 120 -0.27 0.87 3.44
CA GLY A 120 -1.11 0.54 4.60
C GLY A 120 -0.47 0.92 5.93
N ARG A 121 0.84 1.17 5.95
CA ARG A 121 1.60 1.58 7.13
C ARG A 121 2.37 2.87 6.91
N GLU A 122 3.07 2.98 5.78
CA GLU A 122 3.97 4.08 5.46
C GLU A 122 3.94 4.41 3.96
N TYR A 123 4.41 5.60 3.64
CA TYR A 123 4.68 6.04 2.28
C TYR A 123 5.99 5.46 1.77
N ARG A 124 5.92 4.76 0.65
CA ARG A 124 7.08 4.33 -0.13
C ARG A 124 7.13 5.10 -1.44
N VAL A 125 8.32 5.29 -1.96
CA VAL A 125 8.53 5.98 -3.24
C VAL A 125 9.25 5.05 -4.20
N LYS A 126 8.69 4.90 -5.40
CA LYS A 126 9.33 4.22 -6.52
C LYS A 126 9.85 5.21 -7.54
N LEU A 127 11.05 4.93 -8.03
CA LEU A 127 11.57 5.54 -9.23
C LEU A 127 10.85 4.95 -10.45
N VAL A 128 10.23 5.81 -11.25
CA VAL A 128 9.59 5.44 -12.52
C VAL A 128 10.56 5.72 -13.67
N GLU A 129 11.16 6.90 -13.68
CA GLU A 129 12.19 7.28 -14.65
C GLU A 129 13.27 8.16 -14.00
N PRO A 130 14.53 8.07 -14.42
CA PRO A 130 15.08 7.05 -15.35
C PRO A 130 15.19 5.66 -14.71
N ALA A 131 15.34 4.61 -15.52
CA ALA A 131 15.41 3.21 -15.07
C ALA A 131 16.75 2.84 -14.39
N LEU A 132 17.06 3.50 -13.26
CA LEU A 132 18.33 3.34 -12.54
C LEU A 132 18.41 2.04 -11.74
N GLU A 133 17.31 1.36 -11.50
CA GLU A 133 17.28 0.07 -10.80
C GLU A 133 18.11 -0.99 -11.53
N GLN A 134 18.33 -0.83 -12.84
CA GLN A 134 19.21 -1.69 -13.63
C GLN A 134 20.68 -1.57 -13.21
N LEU A 135 21.13 -0.39 -12.75
CA LEU A 135 22.48 -0.20 -12.24
C LEU A 135 22.70 -0.99 -10.95
N VAL A 136 21.66 -1.04 -10.11
CA VAL A 136 21.66 -1.84 -8.87
C VAL A 136 21.65 -3.34 -9.19
N ARG A 137 20.77 -3.77 -10.11
CA ARG A 137 20.70 -5.18 -10.55
C ARG A 137 22.02 -5.71 -11.14
N ARG A 138 22.77 -4.83 -11.80
CA ARG A 138 24.08 -5.15 -12.39
C ARG A 138 25.25 -4.98 -11.41
N ASN A 139 24.98 -4.65 -10.15
CA ASN A 139 25.99 -4.31 -9.14
C ASN A 139 26.96 -3.21 -9.56
N VAL A 140 26.51 -2.29 -10.43
CA VAL A 140 27.27 -1.08 -10.80
C VAL A 140 27.22 -0.08 -9.65
N VAL A 141 26.08 0.01 -8.98
CA VAL A 141 25.86 0.80 -7.76
C VAL A 141 25.26 -0.13 -6.71
N SER A 142 25.84 -0.19 -5.51
CA SER A 142 25.24 -0.95 -4.40
C SER A 142 23.90 -0.32 -4.00
N ALA A 143 22.92 -1.14 -3.60
CA ALA A 143 21.62 -0.65 -3.14
C ALA A 143 21.75 0.29 -1.93
N HIS A 144 22.76 0.07 -1.07
CA HIS A 144 23.06 0.96 0.05
C HIS A 144 23.71 2.26 -0.43
N ASP A 145 24.66 2.19 -1.36
CA ASP A 145 25.37 3.38 -1.86
C ASP A 145 24.43 4.29 -2.67
N GLY A 146 23.47 3.72 -3.40
CA GLY A 146 22.49 4.48 -4.19
C GLY A 146 21.17 4.73 -3.46
N HIS A 147 20.98 4.17 -2.26
CA HIS A 147 19.68 4.16 -1.57
C HIS A 147 18.51 3.77 -2.49
N LEU A 148 18.75 2.83 -3.41
CA LEU A 148 17.79 2.40 -4.42
C LEU A 148 17.79 0.87 -4.47
N TYR A 149 16.62 0.27 -4.25
CA TYR A 149 16.46 -1.18 -4.33
C TYR A 149 16.38 -1.66 -5.80
N PRO A 150 16.66 -2.95 -6.06
CA PRO A 150 16.56 -3.53 -7.41
C PRO A 150 15.17 -3.46 -8.05
N ASP A 151 14.12 -3.18 -7.28
CA ASP A 151 12.74 -3.02 -7.77
C ASP A 151 12.36 -1.55 -8.02
N GLY A 152 13.32 -0.63 -7.91
CA GLY A 152 13.13 0.81 -8.08
C GLY A 152 12.61 1.52 -6.83
N THR A 153 12.38 0.82 -5.72
CA THR A 153 11.96 1.45 -4.47
C THR A 153 13.14 2.22 -3.86
N ILE A 154 12.91 3.48 -3.48
CA ILE A 154 13.91 4.31 -2.79
C ILE A 154 13.93 3.96 -1.30
N CYS A 155 15.13 3.85 -0.73
CA CYS A 155 15.33 3.66 0.69
C CYS A 155 15.26 5.02 1.43
N LEU A 156 14.09 5.37 1.98
CA LEU A 156 13.86 6.68 2.58
C LEU A 156 14.18 6.74 4.08
N SER A 157 14.35 5.60 4.75
CA SER A 157 14.63 5.50 6.19
C SER A 157 15.44 4.25 6.54
N GLU A 158 16.08 4.28 7.71
CA GLU A 158 16.78 3.11 8.30
C GLU A 158 15.81 2.05 8.84
N ALA A 159 14.53 2.40 8.98
CA ALA A 159 13.50 1.52 9.51
C ALA A 159 13.16 0.40 8.51
N ARG A 160 12.80 -0.77 9.04
CA ARG A 160 12.38 -1.92 8.23
C ARG A 160 11.12 -1.57 7.42
N GLY A 161 11.29 -1.41 6.11
CA GLY A 161 10.24 -1.00 5.16
C GLY A 161 10.65 0.18 4.29
N ALA A 162 11.64 0.96 4.76
CA ALA A 162 12.30 2.04 4.04
C ALA A 162 11.37 3.18 3.58
N GLY A 163 10.16 3.28 4.16
CA GLY A 163 9.21 4.34 3.92
C GLY A 163 9.29 5.50 4.92
N GLN A 164 8.31 6.41 4.81
CA GLN A 164 8.10 7.56 5.69
C GLN A 164 6.64 7.63 6.15
N PRO A 165 6.32 8.17 7.35
CA PRO A 165 4.96 8.14 7.87
C PRO A 165 3.97 9.03 7.09
N THR A 166 4.45 10.10 6.46
CA THR A 166 3.62 11.07 5.73
C THR A 166 4.08 11.25 4.27
N LEU A 167 3.18 11.74 3.41
CA LEU A 167 3.52 12.11 2.03
C LEU A 167 4.58 13.22 1.99
N GLU A 168 4.53 14.15 2.94
CA GLU A 168 5.48 15.25 3.06
C GLU A 168 6.91 14.78 3.31
N GLU A 169 7.09 13.88 4.28
CA GLU A 169 8.40 13.30 4.60
C GLU A 169 8.91 12.43 3.45
N ALA A 170 8.03 11.66 2.80
CA ALA A 170 8.39 10.85 1.64
C ALA A 170 8.83 11.73 0.46
N TYR A 171 8.07 12.78 0.15
CA TYR A 171 8.37 13.73 -0.90
C TYR A 171 9.70 14.44 -0.64
N SER A 172 9.86 15.06 0.53
CA SER A 172 11.08 15.81 0.88
C SER A 172 12.33 14.92 0.86
N LYS A 173 12.25 13.68 1.37
CA LYS A 173 13.34 12.71 1.25
C LYS A 173 13.62 12.31 -0.19
N SER A 174 12.60 12.17 -1.03
CA SER A 174 12.79 11.85 -2.45
C SER A 174 13.45 12.98 -3.25
N VAL A 175 13.21 14.25 -2.87
CA VAL A 175 13.92 15.42 -3.42
C VAL A 175 15.40 15.38 -3.06
N LEU A 176 15.72 15.13 -1.79
CA LEU A 176 17.09 14.97 -1.34
C LEU A 176 17.79 13.79 -2.04
N TRP A 177 17.07 12.67 -2.20
CA TRP A 177 17.57 11.50 -2.92
C TRP A 177 17.87 11.82 -4.39
N ALA A 178 16.99 12.52 -5.10
CA ALA A 178 17.18 12.87 -6.50
C ALA A 178 18.45 13.70 -6.71
N LEU A 179 18.69 14.68 -5.83
CA LEU A 179 19.94 15.46 -5.84
C LEU A 179 21.16 14.56 -5.59
N GLY A 180 21.11 13.71 -4.56
CA GLY A 180 22.22 12.82 -4.22
C GLY A 180 22.51 11.78 -5.32
N MET A 181 21.48 11.29 -6.00
CA MET A 181 21.62 10.37 -7.13
C MET A 181 22.32 11.03 -8.32
N GLY A 182 22.15 12.33 -8.52
CA GLY A 182 22.90 13.08 -9.52
C GLY A 182 24.42 13.00 -9.30
N PHE A 183 24.88 13.07 -8.04
CA PHE A 183 26.30 12.87 -7.72
C PHE A 183 26.76 11.46 -8.03
N VAL A 184 25.97 10.44 -7.66
CA VAL A 184 26.27 9.03 -7.93
C VAL A 184 26.41 8.76 -9.43
N ARG A 185 25.50 9.32 -10.24
CA ARG A 185 25.55 9.18 -11.71
C ARG A 185 26.77 9.86 -12.33
N ASN A 186 27.33 10.86 -11.66
CA ASN A 186 28.57 11.53 -12.06
C ASN A 186 29.84 10.89 -11.45
N GLY A 187 29.73 9.70 -10.84
CA GLY A 187 30.86 8.93 -10.33
C GLY A 187 31.31 9.29 -8.92
N TYR A 188 30.55 10.14 -8.21
CA TYR A 188 30.80 10.46 -6.81
C TYR A 188 30.04 9.53 -5.87
N ARG A 189 30.38 9.53 -4.58
CA ARG A 189 29.58 8.85 -3.55
C ARG A 189 28.30 9.62 -3.28
N PHE A 190 27.27 8.92 -2.79
CA PHE A 190 26.03 9.55 -2.37
C PHE A 190 26.31 10.46 -1.14
N PRO A 191 26.06 11.78 -1.26
CA PRO A 191 26.60 12.75 -0.31
C PRO A 191 25.85 12.81 1.02
N PHE A 192 24.68 12.17 1.12
CA PHE A 192 23.81 12.22 2.30
C PHE A 192 23.73 10.88 3.05
N ALA A 193 24.61 9.94 2.72
CA ALA A 193 24.76 8.70 3.47
C ALA A 193 25.50 9.00 4.79
N ALA A 194 25.18 8.26 5.85
CA ALA A 194 25.98 8.32 7.08
C ALA A 194 27.43 7.92 6.73
N GLU A 195 28.39 8.78 7.06
CA GLU A 195 29.80 8.45 6.90
C GLU A 195 30.11 7.18 7.73
N GLY A 196 30.45 6.08 7.06
CA GLY A 196 31.30 5.07 7.69
C GLY A 196 32.65 5.71 8.00
N PRO A 197 33.33 5.31 9.10
CA PRO A 197 34.58 5.95 9.51
C PRO A 197 35.58 5.98 8.35
N PHE A 198 36.17 7.15 8.14
CA PHE A 198 37.21 7.45 7.16
C PHE A 198 38.17 6.26 6.95
N ALA A 199 38.03 5.55 5.83
CA ALA A 199 39.15 4.86 5.23
C ALA A 199 39.91 5.89 4.39
N ALA A 200 40.75 6.67 5.06
CA ALA A 200 41.86 7.32 4.39
C ALA A 200 42.86 6.21 4.00
N GLU A 201 42.94 5.92 2.70
CA GLU A 201 44.06 5.23 2.01
C GLU A 201 43.61 5.02 0.55
N GLY A 202 44.32 5.41 -0.51
CA GLY A 202 45.60 6.08 -0.66
C GLY A 202 45.68 6.69 -2.07
N ARG A 203 46.53 7.73 -2.19
CA ARG A 203 47.11 8.14 -3.46
C ARG A 203 48.31 7.25 -3.78
#